data_AF-B8BUW6-F1
#
_entry.id   AF-B8BUW6-F1
#
_cell.length_a   1.000
_cell.length_b   1.000
_cell.length_c   1.000
_cell.angle_alpha   90.00
_cell.angle_beta   90.00
_cell.angle_gamma   90.00
#
_symmetry.space_group_name_H-M   'P 1'
#
loop_
_entity.id
_entity.type
_entity.pdbx_description
1 polymer ?
#
loop_
_entity_poly.entity_id
_entity_poly.type
_entity_poly.pdbx_seq_one_letter_code
_entity_poly.pdbx_strand_id
1 'polypeptide(L)'
;MGGCCSCFDGITGGKHGNDSGNSDGKSTEMATRNSIAGVPPPTHGVSRAMSAPTIQIQGYKVSGSGLALAKIPIEQDAAYWEWHVHLPGLPRPPPDEEDEDEFHDVQMNGESDDPYAIKFGVATRKDRNFYKLLQNVEDEGDETSSQDDGTALMRAIPNLRHNDVIGVAVQQSDLPMIQFLLNGEPLPECTINRFRGTVFPAVYIPVGAGSEGDRIEDEGISLLAEFDEDNFKEMSPHARLRRSIVQQAAEAMSSPSSDSGMNDQFGDQQHNPRLTRWEIVRSIINQNARGSLASISFHIPDLASTDALTLFRAISLELGSCVAEKYSKQLHNAFISDADVSSKHLVWKEDNPPGPICVDARYIILTYKAALFAASAFHNPKGLLLTLLQDFAVVVDGDFGVNNRWLLKDVLAVVSIASITEEERECTAGLFSNAIREWRRNFNPTVAIDILEIVLDASPSILQHFRSQLLSKLPSADRLRLLAGKEVTCHFWALYYSRYHNLTL
;
A
#
# COMPACT_ATOMS: atom_id res chain seq x y z
N MET A 1 24.08 -41.20 -19.41
CA MET A 1 23.47 -42.27 -18.60
C MET A 1 22.36 -41.65 -17.75
N GLY A 2 21.16 -42.24 -17.75
CA GLY A 2 20.08 -41.97 -16.80
C GLY A 2 19.08 -40.89 -17.21
N GLY A 3 17.92 -41.30 -17.73
CA GLY A 3 16.70 -40.49 -17.84
C GLY A 3 15.54 -41.14 -17.06
N CYS A 4 14.49 -40.35 -16.80
CA CYS A 4 13.08 -40.69 -16.49
C CYS A 4 12.30 -39.36 -16.69
N CYS A 5 11.33 -39.17 -17.60
CA CYS A 5 9.95 -39.74 -17.72
C CYS A 5 9.11 -39.53 -16.45
N SER A 6 7.83 -39.16 -16.44
CA SER A 6 6.82 -38.63 -17.38
C SER A 6 5.49 -38.51 -16.60
N CYS A 7 4.50 -37.85 -17.20
CA CYS A 7 3.19 -37.42 -16.71
C CYS A 7 2.10 -38.53 -16.52
N PHE A 8 0.87 -38.09 -16.17
CA PHE A 8 -0.48 -38.75 -16.04
C PHE A 8 -0.92 -39.08 -14.58
N ASP A 9 -2.14 -38.84 -14.05
CA ASP A 9 -3.54 -38.62 -14.52
C ASP A 9 -4.31 -37.77 -13.45
N GLY A 10 -5.47 -37.11 -13.59
CA GLY A 10 -6.64 -37.21 -14.48
C GLY A 10 -7.96 -37.18 -13.66
N ILE A 11 -9.11 -36.82 -14.29
CA ILE A 11 -10.54 -36.92 -13.85
C ILE A 11 -11.15 -35.59 -13.30
N THR A 12 -12.17 -34.91 -13.86
CA THR A 12 -13.31 -35.15 -14.80
C THR A 12 -13.51 -33.87 -15.68
N GLY A 13 -14.09 -33.81 -16.88
CA GLY A 13 -14.99 -34.67 -17.65
C GLY A 13 -16.25 -33.87 -18.09
N GLY A 14 -16.33 -33.43 -19.34
CA GLY A 14 -17.55 -32.79 -19.90
C GLY A 14 -17.41 -32.36 -21.37
N LYS A 15 -18.08 -33.06 -22.28
CA LYS A 15 -17.96 -33.02 -23.74
C LYS A 15 -19.20 -32.38 -24.40
N HIS A 16 -18.95 -31.55 -25.41
CA HIS A 16 -19.76 -31.10 -26.57
C HIS A 16 -21.31 -31.05 -26.55
N GLY A 17 -21.82 -29.90 -26.99
CA GLY A 17 -23.08 -29.77 -27.75
C GLY A 17 -23.01 -28.56 -28.68
N ASN A 18 -22.81 -28.80 -29.98
CA ASN A 18 -23.09 -27.84 -31.05
C ASN A 18 -24.61 -27.78 -31.20
N ASP A 19 -25.22 -26.59 -31.15
CA ASP A 19 -26.48 -26.36 -31.84
C ASP A 19 -26.61 -24.91 -32.30
N SER A 20 -26.86 -24.78 -33.60
CA SER A 20 -27.08 -23.56 -34.35
C SER A 20 -28.56 -23.41 -34.63
N GLY A 21 -29.19 -22.30 -34.21
CA GLY A 21 -30.61 -22.07 -34.50
C GLY A 21 -31.17 -20.72 -34.02
N ASN A 22 -31.04 -19.72 -34.88
CA ASN A 22 -32.01 -18.70 -35.31
C ASN A 22 -33.03 -18.00 -34.37
N SER A 23 -33.25 -16.72 -34.69
CA SER A 23 -34.47 -15.87 -34.59
C SER A 23 -34.71 -14.94 -33.39
N ASP A 24 -34.63 -13.64 -33.72
CA ASP A 24 -35.58 -12.54 -33.47
C ASP A 24 -36.12 -12.21 -32.06
N GLY A 25 -35.60 -11.09 -31.54
CA GLY A 25 -36.38 -9.89 -31.25
C GLY A 25 -37.21 -9.84 -29.96
N LYS A 26 -36.76 -9.03 -28.98
CA LYS A 26 -37.51 -7.89 -28.40
C LYS A 26 -36.80 -7.25 -27.19
N SER A 27 -37.04 -5.94 -27.09
CA SER A 27 -37.11 -5.08 -25.89
C SER A 27 -35.85 -4.87 -25.04
N THR A 28 -35.40 -3.62 -25.10
CA THR A 28 -34.58 -2.89 -24.13
C THR A 28 -35.19 -2.94 -22.71
N GLU A 29 -34.50 -3.63 -21.80
CA GLU A 29 -34.68 -3.49 -20.35
C GLU A 29 -33.28 -3.58 -19.70
N MET A 30 -32.99 -2.69 -18.74
CA MET A 30 -31.69 -2.58 -18.08
C MET A 30 -31.39 -3.83 -17.25
N ALA A 31 -30.63 -4.76 -17.82
CA ALA A 31 -30.08 -5.91 -17.09
C ALA A 31 -28.71 -5.56 -16.49
N THR A 32 -28.59 -5.90 -15.21
CA THR A 32 -27.42 -5.91 -14.34
C THR A 32 -26.19 -6.55 -14.99
N ARG A 33 -25.02 -5.99 -14.64
CA ARG A 33 -23.70 -6.34 -15.18
C ARG A 33 -23.44 -7.85 -15.24
N ASN A 34 -23.00 -8.27 -16.42
CA ASN A 34 -22.47 -9.58 -16.81
C ASN A 34 -21.60 -10.25 -15.75
N SER A 35 -22.12 -11.32 -15.15
CA SER A 35 -21.33 -12.41 -14.61
C SER A 35 -20.79 -13.25 -15.77
N ILE A 36 -19.48 -13.19 -16.00
CA ILE A 36 -18.79 -14.08 -16.93
C ILE A 36 -18.99 -15.52 -16.43
N ALA A 37 -19.69 -16.32 -17.23
CA ALA A 37 -19.99 -17.72 -16.93
C ALA A 37 -18.71 -18.53 -16.75
N GLY A 38 -18.47 -19.04 -15.55
CA GLY A 38 -17.50 -20.12 -15.30
C GLY A 38 -16.52 -19.92 -14.14
N VAL A 39 -16.39 -18.71 -13.59
CA VAL A 39 -15.64 -18.52 -12.34
C VAL A 39 -16.64 -18.58 -11.19
N PRO A 40 -16.61 -19.61 -10.32
CA PRO A 40 -17.47 -19.62 -9.15
C PRO A 40 -17.20 -18.33 -8.36
N PRO A 41 -18.25 -17.62 -7.90
CA PRO A 41 -18.07 -16.38 -7.15
C PRO A 41 -17.07 -16.64 -6.02
N PRO A 42 -16.16 -15.70 -5.73
CA PRO A 42 -15.23 -15.86 -4.64
C PRO A 42 -16.04 -16.21 -3.39
N THR A 43 -15.83 -17.43 -2.91
CA THR A 43 -16.50 -17.91 -1.69
C THR A 43 -15.98 -17.04 -0.55
N HIS A 44 -16.82 -16.12 -0.07
CA HIS A 44 -16.62 -15.44 1.19
C HIS A 44 -16.43 -16.51 2.27
N GLY A 45 -15.60 -16.25 3.28
CA GLY A 45 -15.34 -17.21 4.35
C GLY A 45 -13.92 -17.14 4.93
N VAL A 46 -13.66 -18.06 5.85
CA VAL A 46 -12.42 -18.12 6.63
C VAL A 46 -11.36 -18.91 5.85
N SER A 47 -10.15 -18.35 5.76
CA SER A 47 -9.05 -18.91 4.99
C SER A 47 -8.24 -19.91 5.81
N ARG A 48 -8.33 -21.19 5.47
CA ARG A 48 -7.48 -22.24 6.06
C ARG A 48 -5.98 -21.98 5.85
N ALA A 49 -5.59 -21.31 4.76
CA ALA A 49 -4.18 -21.05 4.45
C ALA A 49 -3.57 -19.92 5.28
N MET A 50 -4.41 -19.03 5.83
CA MET A 50 -3.99 -17.87 6.64
C MET A 50 -4.28 -18.04 8.13
N SER A 51 -5.07 -19.06 8.50
CA SER A 51 -5.42 -19.36 9.89
C SER A 51 -4.43 -20.33 10.53
N ALA A 52 -4.38 -20.36 11.86
CA ALA A 52 -3.57 -21.29 12.62
C ALA A 52 -3.94 -22.75 12.25
N PRO A 53 -2.98 -23.69 12.20
CA PRO A 53 -3.26 -25.09 11.83
C PRO A 53 -4.24 -25.83 12.76
N THR A 54 -4.35 -25.37 14.00
CA THR A 54 -5.24 -25.87 15.05
C THR A 54 -6.69 -25.40 14.89
N ILE A 55 -6.94 -24.42 14.02
CA ILE A 55 -8.28 -23.95 13.69
C ILE A 55 -8.96 -24.91 12.71
N GLN A 56 -10.14 -25.37 13.10
CA GLN A 56 -11.05 -26.14 12.27
C GLN A 56 -12.05 -25.20 11.60
N ILE A 57 -12.21 -25.34 10.28
CA ILE A 57 -13.09 -24.48 9.47
C ILE A 57 -14.07 -25.38 8.72
N GLN A 58 -15.36 -25.15 8.93
CA GLN A 58 -16.47 -25.80 8.22
C GLN A 58 -17.41 -24.71 7.68
N GLY A 59 -17.17 -24.30 6.44
CA GLY A 59 -17.86 -23.15 5.84
C GLY A 59 -17.48 -21.85 6.57
N TYR A 60 -18.44 -21.25 7.26
CA TYR A 60 -18.25 -20.06 8.09
C TYR A 60 -18.12 -20.37 9.59
N LYS A 61 -18.33 -21.64 9.99
CA LYS A 61 -18.11 -22.09 11.38
C LYS A 61 -16.62 -22.30 11.61
N VAL A 62 -16.11 -21.70 12.68
CA VAL A 62 -14.73 -21.77 13.16
C VAL A 62 -14.73 -22.41 14.55
N SER A 63 -13.86 -23.38 14.78
CA SER A 63 -13.62 -23.99 16.09
C SER A 63 -12.13 -24.33 16.27
N GLY A 64 -11.73 -24.77 17.48
CA GLY A 64 -10.33 -25.07 17.81
C GLY A 64 -9.66 -23.91 18.54
N SER A 65 -8.33 -23.79 18.42
CA SER A 65 -7.54 -22.74 19.06
C SER A 65 -6.62 -22.04 18.06
N GLY A 66 -6.25 -20.79 18.32
CA GLY A 66 -5.39 -19.95 17.50
C GLY A 66 -6.13 -18.85 16.73
N LEU A 67 -5.41 -18.22 15.82
CA LEU A 67 -5.88 -17.10 15.02
C LEU A 67 -6.55 -17.58 13.73
N ALA A 68 -7.78 -17.13 13.48
CA ALA A 68 -8.53 -17.40 12.25
C ALA A 68 -8.74 -16.11 11.45
N LEU A 69 -8.43 -16.14 10.14
CA LEU A 69 -8.52 -14.97 9.25
C LEU A 69 -9.50 -15.23 8.11
N ALA A 70 -10.34 -14.24 7.79
CA ALA A 70 -11.13 -14.25 6.57
C ALA A 70 -10.24 -14.21 5.31
N LYS A 71 -10.78 -14.70 4.19
CA LYS A 71 -10.05 -14.80 2.92
C LYS A 71 -9.84 -13.45 2.22
N ILE A 72 -10.78 -12.53 2.41
CA ILE A 72 -10.84 -11.27 1.68
C ILE A 72 -10.28 -10.16 2.57
N PRO A 73 -9.28 -9.38 2.11
CA PRO A 73 -8.81 -8.20 2.82
C PRO A 73 -9.87 -7.10 2.85
N ILE A 74 -9.83 -6.25 3.87
CA ILE A 74 -10.63 -5.03 3.94
C ILE A 74 -9.95 -3.98 3.05
N GLU A 75 -10.44 -3.86 1.81
CA GLU A 75 -9.99 -2.85 0.83
C GLU A 75 -10.88 -1.60 0.80
N GLN A 76 -12.08 -1.69 1.36
CA GLN A 76 -13.04 -0.59 1.40
C GLN A 76 -12.70 0.39 2.54
N ASP A 77 -13.16 1.64 2.39
CA ASP A 77 -13.08 2.66 3.44
C ASP A 77 -13.84 2.28 4.71
N ALA A 78 -14.76 1.31 4.61
CA ALA A 78 -15.48 0.77 5.73
C ALA A 78 -15.93 -0.68 5.48
N ALA A 79 -16.05 -1.47 6.55
CA ALA A 79 -16.57 -2.82 6.51
C ALA A 79 -17.24 -3.20 7.83
N TYR A 80 -18.14 -4.17 7.78
CA TYR A 80 -18.81 -4.73 8.94
C TYR A 80 -18.97 -6.24 8.79
N TRP A 81 -18.87 -6.97 9.89
CA TRP A 81 -19.23 -8.39 9.96
C TRP A 81 -19.56 -8.76 11.41
N GLU A 82 -20.17 -9.94 11.57
CA GLU A 82 -20.57 -10.46 12.86
C GLU A 82 -19.93 -11.82 13.16
N TRP A 83 -19.71 -12.07 14.43
CA TRP A 83 -19.35 -13.37 14.98
C TRP A 83 -20.44 -13.83 15.95
N HIS A 84 -21.15 -14.88 15.60
CA HIS A 84 -22.15 -15.51 16.47
C HIS A 84 -21.45 -16.54 17.36
N VAL A 85 -21.51 -16.34 18.67
CA VAL A 85 -20.77 -17.12 19.66
C VAL A 85 -21.59 -18.34 20.09
N HIS A 86 -21.03 -19.54 19.90
CA HIS A 86 -21.62 -20.78 20.38
C HIS A 86 -20.72 -21.42 21.44
N LEU A 87 -21.10 -21.23 22.71
CA LEU A 87 -20.44 -21.79 23.89
C LEU A 87 -21.27 -22.96 24.44
N PRO A 88 -21.10 -24.20 23.95
CA PRO A 88 -21.80 -25.33 24.51
C PRO A 88 -21.30 -25.64 25.93
N GLY A 89 -22.20 -25.93 26.86
CA GLY A 89 -21.85 -26.57 28.12
C GLY A 89 -21.30 -25.70 29.25
N LEU A 90 -21.27 -24.36 29.14
CA LEU A 90 -21.09 -23.51 30.34
C LEU A 90 -22.41 -23.47 31.11
N PRO A 91 -22.53 -24.14 32.28
CA PRO A 91 -23.72 -24.01 33.10
C PRO A 91 -23.86 -22.53 33.45
N ARG A 92 -25.03 -21.96 33.16
CA ARG A 92 -25.40 -20.63 33.66
C ARG A 92 -25.21 -20.70 35.18
N PRO A 93 -24.40 -19.82 35.79
CA PRO A 93 -24.33 -19.78 37.25
C PRO A 93 -25.77 -19.63 37.75
N PRO A 94 -26.19 -20.46 38.74
CA PRO A 94 -27.55 -20.41 39.25
C PRO A 94 -27.86 -18.97 39.67
N PRO A 95 -29.04 -18.43 39.34
CA PRO A 95 -29.35 -17.01 39.48
C PRO A 95 -29.33 -16.45 40.92
N ASP A 96 -29.05 -17.26 41.94
CA ASP A 96 -29.40 -16.93 43.33
C ASP A 96 -28.30 -17.26 44.38
N GLU A 97 -27.07 -17.61 43.98
CA GLU A 97 -25.94 -17.64 44.95
C GLU A 97 -25.29 -16.26 44.97
N GLU A 98 -25.97 -15.33 45.66
CA GLU A 98 -25.44 -14.06 46.14
C GLU A 98 -24.31 -14.36 47.16
N ASP A 99 -23.15 -14.79 46.69
CA ASP A 99 -21.93 -14.76 47.49
C ASP A 99 -21.52 -13.28 47.62
N GLU A 100 -22.16 -12.59 48.57
CA GLU A 100 -22.04 -11.14 48.83
C GLU A 100 -20.62 -10.68 49.23
N ASP A 101 -19.62 -11.56 49.37
CA ASP A 101 -18.44 -11.26 50.21
C ASP A 101 -17.07 -11.20 49.53
N GLU A 102 -16.94 -11.35 48.21
CA GLU A 102 -15.62 -11.14 47.57
C GLU A 102 -15.70 -10.27 46.30
N PHE A 103 -16.08 -9.01 46.51
CA PHE A 103 -15.76 -7.92 45.59
C PHE A 103 -14.24 -7.78 45.49
N HIS A 104 -13.61 -8.59 44.65
CA HIS A 104 -12.36 -8.17 44.04
C HIS A 104 -12.68 -6.93 43.22
N ASP A 105 -12.18 -5.77 43.65
CA ASP A 105 -12.15 -4.56 42.84
C ASP A 105 -11.40 -4.87 41.54
N VAL A 106 -12.13 -5.36 40.53
CA VAL A 106 -11.63 -5.57 39.18
C VAL A 106 -11.28 -4.19 38.68
N GLN A 107 -10.00 -3.85 38.74
CA GLN A 107 -9.48 -2.61 38.17
C GLN A 107 -9.88 -2.60 36.70
N MET A 108 -10.85 -1.75 36.36
CA MET A 108 -11.32 -1.48 34.99
C MET A 108 -10.28 -0.77 34.12
N ASN A 109 -8.99 -0.87 34.48
CA ASN A 109 -7.89 -0.33 33.71
C ASN A 109 -7.56 -1.23 32.51
N GLY A 110 -8.55 -1.53 31.66
CA GLY A 110 -8.41 -1.94 30.24
C GLY A 110 -7.51 -3.12 29.84
N GLU A 111 -6.77 -3.72 30.77
CA GLU A 111 -5.77 -4.78 30.58
C GLU A 111 -6.05 -5.92 31.56
N SER A 112 -7.34 -6.29 31.67
CA SER A 112 -7.66 -7.62 32.17
C SER A 112 -7.23 -8.63 31.10
N ASP A 113 -5.95 -8.98 31.11
CA ASP A 113 -5.36 -10.05 30.30
C ASP A 113 -5.86 -11.39 30.83
N ASP A 114 -7.16 -11.64 30.76
CA ASP A 114 -7.66 -13.01 30.88
C ASP A 114 -7.09 -13.79 29.68
N PRO A 115 -6.13 -14.71 29.92
CA PRO A 115 -5.45 -15.40 28.84
C PRO A 115 -6.39 -16.33 28.07
N TYR A 116 -7.59 -16.59 28.61
CA TYR A 116 -8.61 -17.45 28.01
C TYR A 116 -9.75 -16.68 27.33
N ALA A 117 -9.69 -15.35 27.29
CA ALA A 117 -10.70 -14.56 26.61
C ALA A 117 -10.57 -14.62 25.08
N ILE A 118 -11.69 -14.91 24.39
CA ILE A 118 -11.77 -14.86 22.92
C ILE A 118 -11.59 -13.41 22.48
N LYS A 119 -10.68 -13.18 21.51
CA LYS A 119 -10.44 -11.84 20.96
C LYS A 119 -11.06 -11.72 19.57
N PHE A 120 -11.68 -10.57 19.30
CA PHE A 120 -12.28 -10.24 18.01
C PHE A 120 -11.60 -9.00 17.44
N GLY A 121 -11.59 -8.85 16.12
CA GLY A 121 -11.08 -7.64 15.48
C GLY A 121 -10.53 -7.90 14.10
N VAL A 122 -9.39 -7.29 13.80
CA VAL A 122 -8.68 -7.51 12.54
C VAL A 122 -7.25 -7.96 12.78
N ALA A 123 -6.68 -8.65 11.79
CA ALA A 123 -5.27 -9.03 11.79
C ALA A 123 -4.62 -8.68 10.45
N THR A 124 -3.30 -8.48 10.46
CA THR A 124 -2.52 -8.41 9.22
C THR A 124 -2.38 -9.81 8.62
N ARG A 125 -2.04 -9.89 7.33
CA ARG A 125 -1.86 -11.20 6.67
C ARG A 125 -0.79 -12.02 7.39
N LYS A 126 -1.18 -13.17 7.93
CA LYS A 126 -0.27 -14.19 8.45
C LYS A 126 -0.24 -15.38 7.50
N ASP A 127 0.96 -15.89 7.22
CA ASP A 127 1.15 -17.06 6.36
C ASP A 127 1.44 -18.30 7.22
N ARG A 128 1.53 -19.47 6.58
CA ARG A 128 1.84 -20.72 7.30
C ARG A 128 3.25 -20.71 7.93
N ASN A 129 4.17 -19.89 7.43
CA ASN A 129 5.52 -19.78 8.00
C ASN A 129 5.49 -19.01 9.30
N PHE A 130 4.66 -17.97 9.42
CA PHE A 130 4.42 -17.24 10.67
C PHE A 130 4.06 -18.19 11.81
N TYR A 131 3.07 -19.07 11.63
CA TYR A 131 2.66 -20.01 12.69
C TYR A 131 3.73 -21.06 13.02
N LYS A 132 4.53 -21.49 12.04
CA LYS A 132 5.66 -22.39 12.30
C LYS A 132 6.74 -21.71 13.14
N LEU A 133 7.00 -20.42 12.88
CA LEU A 133 7.95 -19.64 13.67
C LEU A 133 7.42 -19.45 15.09
N LEU A 134 6.13 -19.16 15.26
CA LEU A 134 5.49 -19.03 16.57
C LEU A 134 5.66 -20.30 17.41
N GLN A 135 5.41 -21.47 16.80
CA GLN A 135 5.52 -22.77 17.48
C GLN A 135 6.96 -23.08 17.92
N ASN A 136 7.96 -22.73 17.11
CA ASN A 136 9.36 -22.96 17.48
C ASN A 136 9.84 -22.06 18.63
N VAL A 137 9.24 -20.87 18.78
CA VAL A 137 9.60 -19.90 19.81
C VAL A 137 9.08 -20.32 21.18
N GLU A 138 7.88 -20.91 21.24
CA GLU A 138 7.30 -21.44 22.48
C GLU A 138 8.19 -22.54 23.12
N ASP A 139 8.87 -23.34 22.31
CA ASP A 139 9.77 -24.39 22.77
C ASP A 139 11.08 -23.84 23.39
N GLU A 140 11.51 -22.62 23.04
CA GLU A 140 12.79 -22.05 23.48
C GLU A 140 12.68 -21.22 24.79
N GLY A 141 11.47 -21.02 25.32
CA GLY A 141 11.26 -20.43 26.65
C GLY A 141 11.76 -18.98 26.81
N ASP A 142 12.04 -18.27 25.72
CA ASP A 142 12.50 -16.88 25.76
C ASP A 142 11.29 -15.93 25.76
N GLU A 143 10.93 -15.46 26.96
CA GLU A 143 9.83 -14.53 27.22
C GLU A 143 9.93 -13.20 26.44
N THR A 144 11.10 -12.89 25.86
CA THR A 144 11.33 -11.62 25.14
C THR A 144 10.76 -11.57 23.72
N SER A 145 10.18 -12.66 23.22
CA SER A 145 9.69 -12.80 21.83
C SER A 145 8.17 -12.66 21.65
N SER A 146 7.42 -12.45 22.74
CA SER A 146 5.94 -12.44 22.81
C SER A 146 5.23 -11.28 22.09
N GLN A 147 5.94 -10.43 21.35
CA GLN A 147 5.41 -9.10 21.00
C GLN A 147 4.48 -9.03 19.77
N ASP A 148 4.35 -10.08 18.95
CA ASP A 148 3.43 -10.07 17.81
C ASP A 148 2.82 -11.46 17.53
N ASP A 149 1.90 -11.88 18.39
CA ASP A 149 0.98 -13.01 18.15
C ASP A 149 -0.05 -12.72 17.03
N GLY A 150 -0.01 -11.52 16.43
CA GLY A 150 -0.96 -11.06 15.43
C GLY A 150 -2.26 -10.50 15.98
N THR A 151 -2.43 -10.42 17.31
CA THR A 151 -3.68 -9.98 17.96
C THR A 151 -3.69 -8.51 18.39
N ALA A 152 -2.65 -7.73 18.02
CA ALA A 152 -2.51 -6.32 18.41
C ALA A 152 -3.73 -5.42 18.06
N LEU A 153 -4.45 -5.75 16.99
CA LEU A 153 -5.65 -5.05 16.53
C LEU A 153 -6.96 -5.77 16.90
N MET A 154 -6.92 -6.57 17.96
CA MET A 154 -8.05 -7.34 18.46
C MET A 154 -8.31 -6.99 19.92
N ARG A 155 -9.55 -7.22 20.38
CA ARG A 155 -9.94 -7.02 21.79
C ARG A 155 -10.68 -8.24 22.31
N ALA A 156 -10.36 -8.60 23.55
CA ALA A 156 -11.18 -9.50 24.34
C ALA A 156 -12.49 -8.81 24.70
N ILE A 157 -13.60 -9.52 24.55
CA ILE A 157 -14.90 -9.06 25.03
C ILE A 157 -15.19 -9.84 26.33
N PRO A 158 -15.30 -9.18 27.49
CA PRO A 158 -15.53 -9.87 28.75
C PRO A 158 -16.94 -10.44 28.82
N ASN A 159 -17.13 -11.48 29.63
CA ASN A 159 -18.45 -12.05 29.97
C ASN A 159 -19.29 -12.54 28.78
N LEU A 160 -18.65 -13.04 27.73
CA LEU A 160 -19.34 -13.62 26.57
C LEU A 160 -20.24 -14.79 26.98
N ARG A 161 -21.45 -14.80 26.43
CA ARG A 161 -22.46 -15.82 26.64
C ARG A 161 -22.73 -16.59 25.36
N HIS A 162 -23.30 -17.77 25.54
CA HIS A 162 -23.85 -18.55 24.44
C HIS A 162 -24.93 -17.73 23.70
N ASN A 163 -24.83 -17.70 22.37
CA ASN A 163 -25.66 -16.91 21.44
C ASN A 163 -25.43 -15.40 21.47
N ASP A 164 -24.38 -14.90 22.11
CA ASP A 164 -23.99 -13.49 21.90
C ASP A 164 -23.52 -13.28 20.46
N VAL A 165 -23.79 -12.09 19.93
CA VAL A 165 -23.39 -11.65 18.60
C VAL A 165 -22.39 -10.50 18.74
N ILE A 166 -21.18 -10.71 18.21
CA ILE A 166 -20.13 -9.70 18.22
C ILE A 166 -20.02 -9.04 16.85
N GLY A 167 -20.46 -7.80 16.77
CA GLY A 167 -20.29 -6.97 15.59
C GLY A 167 -18.92 -6.28 15.59
N VAL A 168 -18.23 -6.30 14.45
CA VAL A 168 -16.98 -5.56 14.26
C VAL A 168 -17.16 -4.61 13.09
N ALA A 169 -17.12 -3.31 13.38
CA ALA A 169 -17.18 -2.25 12.38
C ALA A 169 -15.79 -1.65 12.18
N VAL A 170 -15.35 -1.56 10.95
CA VAL A 170 -14.06 -0.97 10.56
C VAL A 170 -14.32 0.24 9.69
N GLN A 171 -13.59 1.33 9.97
CA GLN A 171 -13.54 2.52 9.14
C GLN A 171 -12.07 2.87 8.90
N GLN A 172 -11.63 3.00 7.65
CA GLN A 172 -10.24 3.29 7.23
C GLN A 172 -10.01 4.73 6.77
N SER A 173 -11.03 5.60 6.84
CA SER A 173 -10.96 7.00 6.41
C SER A 173 -10.02 7.87 7.29
N ASP A 174 -10.31 9.16 7.45
CA ASP A 174 -9.42 10.15 8.11
C ASP A 174 -8.87 9.69 9.47
N LEU A 175 -9.75 9.15 10.32
CA LEU A 175 -9.40 8.56 11.60
C LEU A 175 -9.77 7.08 11.58
N PRO A 176 -8.83 6.18 11.22
CA PRO A 176 -9.12 4.76 11.18
C PRO A 176 -9.50 4.27 12.56
N MET A 177 -10.61 3.56 12.59
CA MET A 177 -11.21 3.09 13.82
C MET A 177 -11.80 1.70 13.63
N ILE A 178 -11.59 0.85 14.63
CA ILE A 178 -12.30 -0.42 14.78
C ILE A 178 -13.22 -0.25 15.98
N GLN A 179 -14.51 -0.39 15.76
CA GLN A 179 -15.54 -0.32 16.78
C GLN A 179 -16.14 -1.70 16.97
N PHE A 180 -16.34 -2.09 18.23
CA PHE A 180 -16.92 -3.36 18.61
C PHE A 180 -18.34 -3.15 19.10
N LEU A 181 -19.21 -4.12 18.82
CA LEU A 181 -20.59 -4.14 19.27
C LEU A 181 -20.89 -5.51 19.88
N LEU A 182 -21.61 -5.53 21.00
CA LEU A 182 -22.14 -6.75 21.62
C LEU A 182 -23.65 -6.70 21.53
N ASN A 183 -24.25 -7.63 20.78
CA ASN A 183 -25.69 -7.70 20.54
C ASN A 183 -26.26 -6.38 20.00
N GLY A 184 -25.50 -5.70 19.13
CA GLY A 184 -25.87 -4.41 18.52
C GLY A 184 -25.50 -3.17 19.34
N GLU A 185 -25.11 -3.31 20.61
CA GLU A 185 -24.72 -2.20 21.48
C GLU A 185 -23.22 -1.91 21.38
N PRO A 186 -22.78 -0.66 21.14
CA PRO A 186 -21.37 -0.33 20.98
C PRO A 186 -20.59 -0.46 22.31
N LEU A 187 -19.38 -1.00 22.23
CA LEU A 187 -18.42 -1.13 23.34
C LEU A 187 -17.30 -0.10 23.18
N PRO A 188 -17.46 1.14 23.69
CA PRO A 188 -16.49 2.22 23.49
C PRO A 188 -15.09 1.89 24.04
N GLU A 189 -15.01 1.14 25.14
CA GLU A 189 -13.78 0.69 25.78
C GLU A 189 -12.93 -0.25 24.92
N CYS A 190 -13.56 -0.97 23.99
CA CYS A 190 -12.86 -1.86 23.07
C CYS A 190 -12.41 -1.13 21.79
N THR A 191 -12.71 0.14 21.61
CA THR A 191 -12.44 0.86 20.35
C THR A 191 -10.93 0.96 20.09
N ILE A 192 -10.51 0.60 18.87
CA ILE A 192 -9.12 0.73 18.43
C ILE A 192 -9.02 1.89 17.46
N ASN A 193 -8.21 2.88 17.79
CA ASN A 193 -7.95 4.03 16.92
C ASN A 193 -6.59 3.92 16.23
N ARG A 194 -6.46 4.62 15.10
CA ARG A 194 -5.18 4.82 14.38
C ARG A 194 -4.54 3.54 13.83
N PHE A 195 -5.34 2.51 13.52
CA PHE A 195 -4.82 1.35 12.78
C PHE A 195 -4.57 1.71 11.30
N ARG A 196 -3.63 1.04 10.64
CA ARG A 196 -3.28 1.32 9.23
C ARG A 196 -2.78 0.05 8.53
N GLY A 197 -2.98 -0.03 7.22
CA GLY A 197 -2.51 -1.12 6.36
C GLY A 197 -3.62 -2.10 5.99
N THR A 198 -3.30 -3.05 5.12
CA THR A 198 -4.24 -4.11 4.73
C THR A 198 -4.48 -5.04 5.92
N VAL A 199 -5.74 -5.15 6.31
CA VAL A 199 -6.19 -5.96 7.43
C VAL A 199 -7.29 -6.92 6.99
N PHE A 200 -7.48 -7.99 7.74
CA PHE A 200 -8.43 -9.05 7.48
C PHE A 200 -9.34 -9.22 8.71
N PRO A 201 -10.65 -9.44 8.52
CA PRO A 201 -11.52 -9.89 9.61
C PRO A 201 -10.91 -11.09 10.31
N ALA A 202 -10.81 -11.04 11.63
CA ALA A 202 -10.11 -12.06 12.40
C ALA A 202 -10.79 -12.35 13.73
N VAL A 203 -10.58 -13.57 14.21
CA VAL A 203 -10.92 -14.00 15.56
C VAL A 203 -9.81 -14.89 16.12
N TYR A 204 -9.52 -14.73 17.40
CA TYR A 204 -8.50 -15.49 18.11
C TYR A 204 -9.16 -16.27 19.24
N ILE A 205 -9.04 -17.60 19.19
CA ILE A 205 -9.57 -18.50 20.20
C ILE A 205 -8.39 -19.00 21.03
N PRO A 206 -8.24 -18.62 22.30
CA PRO A 206 -7.09 -19.04 23.10
C PRO A 206 -7.08 -20.56 23.32
N VAL A 207 -5.89 -21.09 23.61
CA VAL A 207 -5.72 -22.50 23.97
C VAL A 207 -6.47 -22.76 25.29
N GLY A 208 -7.22 -23.87 25.36
CA GLY A 208 -8.01 -24.22 26.54
C GLY A 208 -9.41 -23.59 26.59
N ALA A 209 -9.73 -22.64 25.71
CA ALA A 209 -11.07 -22.04 25.69
C ALA A 209 -12.16 -23.07 25.33
N GLY A 210 -11.85 -24.03 24.46
CA GLY A 210 -12.71 -25.17 24.17
C GLY A 210 -12.26 -26.42 24.90
N SER A 211 -12.75 -26.62 26.14
CA SER A 211 -12.88 -27.90 26.85
C SER A 211 -11.66 -28.86 26.83
N GLU A 212 -11.04 -29.07 28.00
CA GLU A 212 -10.21 -30.25 28.31
C GLU A 212 -11.03 -31.55 28.53
N GLY A 213 -12.27 -31.59 28.06
CA GLY A 213 -13.09 -32.79 28.09
C GLY A 213 -12.53 -33.84 27.13
N ASP A 214 -11.99 -34.94 27.66
CA ASP A 214 -11.50 -36.13 26.94
C ASP A 214 -12.58 -36.85 26.10
N ARG A 215 -13.76 -36.24 25.93
CA ARG A 215 -14.91 -36.73 25.18
C ARG A 215 -14.95 -36.05 23.82
N ILE A 216 -14.79 -36.87 22.79
CA ILE A 216 -14.86 -36.52 21.35
C ILE A 216 -16.18 -35.82 20.97
N GLU A 217 -17.21 -35.88 21.80
CA GLU A 217 -18.55 -35.33 21.55
C GLU A 217 -18.79 -33.95 22.17
N ASP A 218 -17.88 -33.45 23.02
CA ASP A 218 -17.99 -32.09 23.53
C ASP A 218 -17.50 -31.14 22.43
N GLU A 219 -18.45 -30.70 21.57
CA GLU A 219 -18.20 -29.60 20.65
C GLU A 219 -17.59 -28.46 21.48
N GLY A 220 -16.35 -28.06 21.23
CA GLY A 220 -15.74 -26.94 21.95
C GLY A 220 -16.42 -25.61 21.58
N ILE A 221 -15.82 -24.51 22.02
CA ILE A 221 -16.22 -23.17 21.54
C ILE A 221 -16.21 -23.16 20.02
N SER A 222 -17.30 -22.70 19.44
CA SER A 222 -17.39 -22.47 18.00
C SER A 222 -18.03 -21.12 17.70
N LEU A 223 -17.61 -20.53 16.60
CA LEU A 223 -18.00 -19.19 16.18
C LEU A 223 -18.49 -19.28 14.75
N LEU A 224 -19.62 -18.64 14.43
CA LEU A 224 -20.11 -18.54 13.06
C LEU A 224 -19.87 -17.11 12.55
N ALA A 225 -19.09 -16.99 11.48
CA ALA A 225 -18.85 -15.71 10.82
C ALA A 225 -20.01 -15.37 9.87
N GLU A 226 -20.52 -14.15 9.94
CA GLU A 226 -21.54 -13.66 9.02
C GLU A 226 -21.07 -12.37 8.34
N PHE A 227 -21.05 -12.39 7.00
CA PHE A 227 -20.66 -11.27 6.14
C PHE A 227 -21.90 -10.82 5.35
N ASP A 228 -22.78 -10.07 6.00
CA ASP A 228 -24.01 -9.57 5.39
C ASP A 228 -23.99 -8.03 5.31
N GLU A 229 -23.55 -7.51 4.15
CA GLU A 229 -23.52 -6.07 3.89
C GLU A 229 -24.91 -5.44 3.75
N ASP A 230 -25.92 -6.22 3.37
CA ASP A 230 -27.25 -5.70 3.09
C ASP A 230 -28.05 -5.50 4.39
N ASN A 231 -28.00 -6.47 5.31
CA ASN A 231 -28.63 -6.36 6.63
C ASN A 231 -27.91 -5.39 7.58
N PHE A 232 -26.63 -5.08 7.32
CA PHE A 232 -25.85 -4.12 8.11
C PHE A 232 -26.59 -2.78 8.34
N LYS A 233 -27.24 -2.25 7.30
CA LYS A 233 -27.94 -0.95 7.39
C LYS A 233 -29.09 -0.95 8.38
N GLU A 234 -29.69 -2.11 8.63
CA GLU A 234 -30.81 -2.28 9.54
C GLU A 234 -30.33 -2.61 10.96
N MET A 235 -29.30 -3.45 11.10
CA MET A 235 -28.87 -3.99 12.40
C MET A 235 -28.01 -3.04 13.24
N SER A 236 -27.30 -2.07 12.63
CA SER A 236 -26.51 -1.10 13.39
C SER A 236 -26.75 0.34 12.93
N PRO A 237 -27.89 0.96 13.30
CA PRO A 237 -28.15 2.37 12.99
C PRO A 237 -27.12 3.32 13.65
N HIS A 238 -26.38 2.85 14.65
CA HIS A 238 -25.29 3.58 15.31
C HIS A 238 -23.98 3.51 14.54
N ALA A 239 -23.71 2.43 13.81
CA ALA A 239 -22.63 2.34 12.83
C ALA A 239 -22.98 3.07 11.52
N ARG A 240 -23.64 4.24 11.61
CA ARG A 240 -23.79 5.18 10.50
C ARG A 240 -22.41 5.66 10.11
N LEU A 241 -21.76 4.91 9.22
CA LEU A 241 -20.64 5.35 8.40
C LEU A 241 -21.04 6.71 7.85
N ARG A 242 -20.47 7.78 8.43
CA ARG A 242 -20.91 9.14 8.14
C ARG A 242 -20.84 9.33 6.63
N ARG A 243 -21.93 9.86 6.06
CA ARG A 243 -21.90 10.40 4.69
C ARG A 243 -20.69 11.32 4.58
N SER A 244 -19.97 11.18 3.47
CA SER A 244 -18.81 11.98 3.06
C SER A 244 -18.81 13.41 3.64
N ILE A 245 -17.65 13.84 4.14
CA ILE A 245 -17.34 15.18 4.69
C ILE A 245 -17.84 16.33 3.78
N VAL A 246 -18.02 16.06 2.49
CA VAL A 246 -18.60 16.99 1.50
C VAL A 246 -20.01 17.47 1.91
N GLN A 247 -20.83 16.66 2.57
CA GLN A 247 -22.19 17.05 2.96
C GLN A 247 -22.22 17.86 4.27
N GLN A 248 -21.30 17.59 5.21
CA GLN A 248 -21.12 18.41 6.42
C GLN A 248 -20.51 19.78 6.12
N ALA A 249 -19.64 19.87 5.10
CA ALA A 249 -19.14 21.15 4.59
C ALA A 249 -20.25 21.98 3.93
N ALA A 250 -21.19 21.37 3.21
CA ALA A 250 -22.33 22.06 2.61
C ALA A 250 -23.34 22.59 3.66
N GLU A 251 -23.50 21.88 4.78
CA GLU A 251 -24.34 22.32 5.92
C GLU A 251 -23.63 23.37 6.79
N ALA A 252 -22.30 23.31 6.93
CA ALA A 252 -21.52 24.35 7.62
C ALA A 252 -21.45 25.66 6.80
N MET A 253 -21.45 25.58 5.47
CA MET A 253 -21.41 26.74 4.56
C MET A 253 -22.76 27.45 4.36
N SER A 254 -23.86 26.89 4.87
CA SER A 254 -25.19 27.52 4.84
C SER A 254 -25.50 28.33 6.11
N SER A 255 -24.55 28.44 7.04
CA SER A 255 -24.66 29.28 8.24
C SER A 255 -24.01 30.65 7.99
N PRO A 256 -24.73 31.78 8.14
CA PRO A 256 -24.14 33.10 7.93
C PRO A 256 -23.15 33.42 9.06
N SER A 257 -21.89 33.63 8.71
CA SER A 257 -20.80 33.93 9.64
C SER A 257 -20.85 35.37 10.13
N SER A 258 -20.81 35.54 11.46
CA SER A 258 -20.51 36.81 12.11
C SER A 258 -18.99 37.02 12.15
N ASP A 259 -18.62 38.19 11.67
CA ASP A 259 -17.30 38.80 11.53
C ASP A 259 -16.48 38.80 12.84
N SER A 260 -15.25 38.26 12.80
CA SER A 260 -14.18 38.67 13.72
C SER A 260 -12.81 38.25 13.18
N GLY A 261 -11.95 39.25 12.95
CA GLY A 261 -10.62 39.10 12.39
C GLY A 261 -9.62 38.44 13.34
N MET A 262 -8.72 37.64 12.76
CA MET A 262 -7.49 37.19 13.40
C MET A 262 -6.27 37.76 12.68
N ASN A 263 -5.40 38.37 13.49
CA ASN A 263 -4.10 38.91 13.14
C ASN A 263 -3.10 37.77 12.84
N ASP A 264 -2.37 37.93 11.74
CA ASP A 264 -1.18 37.14 11.38
C ASP A 264 0.00 37.46 12.32
N GLN A 265 0.45 36.45 13.06
CA GLN A 265 1.80 36.36 13.62
C GLN A 265 2.42 35.03 13.22
N PHE A 266 2.96 34.97 11.99
CA PHE A 266 3.94 33.94 11.62
C PHE A 266 5.34 34.53 11.78
N GLY A 267 6.02 34.10 12.84
CA GLY A 267 7.39 34.51 13.15
C GLY A 267 8.42 34.01 12.14
N ASP A 268 9.48 34.81 11.99
CA ASP A 268 10.66 34.56 11.17
C ASP A 268 11.27 33.18 11.43
N GLN A 269 10.98 32.22 10.54
CA GLN A 269 11.78 31.00 10.42
C GLN A 269 13.11 31.36 9.77
N GLN A 270 14.18 31.20 10.55
CA GLN A 270 15.58 31.29 10.10
C GLN A 270 15.78 30.57 8.76
N HIS A 271 16.54 31.22 7.86
CA HIS A 271 16.91 30.71 6.54
C HIS A 271 17.56 29.33 6.62
N ASN A 272 16.76 28.28 6.51
CA ASN A 272 17.25 26.93 6.22
C ASN A 272 17.87 26.96 4.80
N PRO A 273 19.06 26.37 4.60
CA PRO A 273 19.60 26.19 3.26
C PRO A 273 18.54 25.52 2.39
N ARG A 274 18.27 26.09 1.20
CA ARG A 274 17.25 25.59 0.29
C ARG A 274 17.56 24.13 -0.05
N LEU A 275 16.79 23.20 0.49
CA LEU A 275 16.89 21.79 0.17
C LEU A 275 16.72 21.60 -1.34
N THR A 276 17.59 20.80 -1.93
CA THR A 276 17.49 20.40 -3.33
C THR A 276 16.26 19.51 -3.55
N ARG A 277 15.76 19.44 -4.80
CA ARG A 277 14.65 18.53 -5.20
C ARG A 277 14.83 17.11 -4.65
N TRP A 278 16.06 16.61 -4.74
CA TRP A 278 16.46 15.28 -4.29
C TRP A 278 16.41 15.10 -2.77
N GLU A 279 16.86 16.10 -2.02
CA GLU A 279 16.84 16.05 -0.55
C GLU A 279 15.41 16.07 -0.01
N ILE A 280 14.53 16.86 -0.63
CA ILE A 280 13.09 16.89 -0.29
C ILE A 280 12.49 15.49 -0.51
N VAL A 281 12.68 14.91 -1.70
CA VAL A 281 12.16 13.58 -2.04
C VAL A 281 12.72 12.48 -1.14
N ARG A 282 14.02 12.52 -0.81
CA ARG A 282 14.62 11.57 0.13
C ARG A 282 14.05 11.73 1.54
N SER A 283 13.85 12.97 1.99
CA SER A 283 13.26 13.25 3.29
C SER A 283 11.88 12.59 3.42
N ILE A 284 11.10 12.61 2.33
CA ILE A 284 9.81 11.91 2.23
C ILE A 284 9.99 10.40 2.28
N ILE A 285 10.91 9.82 1.48
CA ILE A 285 11.20 8.37 1.48
C ILE A 285 11.55 7.88 2.89
N ASN A 286 12.42 8.60 3.59
CA ASN A 286 12.89 8.20 4.92
C ASN A 286 11.81 8.33 6.01
N GLN A 287 10.86 9.26 5.85
CA GLN A 287 9.80 9.48 6.83
C GLN A 287 8.55 8.63 6.56
N ASN A 288 8.39 8.14 5.34
CA ASN A 288 7.20 7.39 4.95
C ASN A 288 7.53 5.93 4.62
N ALA A 289 7.32 5.06 5.60
CA ALA A 289 7.52 3.62 5.43
C ALA A 289 6.39 2.92 4.65
N ARG A 290 5.25 3.58 4.38
CA ARG A 290 4.02 2.90 3.89
C ARG A 290 3.41 3.49 2.62
N GLY A 291 3.60 4.77 2.32
CA GLY A 291 3.05 5.43 1.13
C GLY A 291 4.08 5.60 0.00
N SER A 292 3.63 5.52 -1.26
CA SER A 292 4.47 5.71 -2.44
C SER A 292 4.13 7.02 -3.14
N LEU A 293 5.12 7.89 -3.36
CA LEU A 293 4.93 9.06 -4.22
C LEU A 293 4.57 8.66 -5.66
N ALA A 294 4.82 7.41 -6.09
CA ALA A 294 4.40 6.96 -7.41
C ALA A 294 2.87 6.85 -7.55
N SER A 295 2.14 6.67 -6.45
CA SER A 295 0.69 6.50 -6.46
C SER A 295 -0.06 7.83 -6.55
N ILE A 296 0.60 8.98 -6.40
CA ILE A 296 -0.06 10.29 -6.53
C ILE A 296 -0.63 10.51 -7.94
N SER A 297 -0.14 9.77 -8.94
CA SER A 297 -0.68 9.77 -10.30
C SER A 297 -2.14 9.35 -10.39
N PHE A 298 -2.64 8.55 -9.45
CA PHE A 298 -4.05 8.16 -9.42
C PHE A 298 -4.98 9.30 -9.01
N HIS A 299 -4.45 10.34 -8.36
CA HIS A 299 -5.22 11.45 -7.80
C HIS A 299 -5.05 12.76 -8.58
N ILE A 300 -4.20 12.77 -9.61
CA ILE A 300 -3.88 13.96 -10.39
C ILE A 300 -4.41 13.76 -11.82
N PRO A 301 -5.46 14.49 -12.23
CA PRO A 301 -6.06 14.34 -13.56
C PRO A 301 -5.10 14.71 -14.70
N ASP A 302 -4.30 15.76 -14.50
CA ASP A 302 -3.26 16.21 -15.43
C ASP A 302 -1.92 16.32 -14.70
N LEU A 303 -1.08 15.32 -14.92
CA LEU A 303 0.23 15.20 -14.31
C LEU A 303 1.27 16.15 -14.93
N ALA A 304 1.02 16.69 -16.12
CA ALA A 304 1.90 17.66 -16.77
C ALA A 304 1.70 19.08 -16.25
N SER A 305 0.49 19.40 -15.77
CA SER A 305 0.12 20.72 -15.27
C SER A 305 -0.75 20.63 -14.01
N THR A 306 -0.11 20.38 -12.87
CA THR A 306 -0.79 20.27 -11.58
C THR A 306 -0.60 21.53 -10.74
N ASP A 307 -1.67 22.14 -10.25
CA ASP A 307 -1.59 23.26 -9.30
C ASP A 307 -1.20 22.80 -7.88
N ALA A 308 -0.74 23.75 -7.05
CA ALA A 308 -0.32 23.47 -5.68
C ALA A 308 -1.38 22.77 -4.81
N LEU A 309 -2.66 23.14 -4.97
CA LEU A 309 -3.74 22.60 -4.15
C LEU A 309 -4.07 21.17 -4.57
N THR A 310 -4.11 20.89 -5.87
CA THR A 310 -4.28 19.52 -6.39
C THR A 310 -3.12 18.62 -5.97
N LEU A 311 -1.88 19.12 -6.08
CA LEU A 311 -0.70 18.38 -5.62
C LEU A 311 -0.75 18.13 -4.10
N PHE A 312 -1.13 19.12 -3.29
CA PHE A 312 -1.31 18.96 -1.85
C PHE A 312 -2.32 17.86 -1.52
N ARG A 313 -3.47 17.86 -2.20
CA ARG A 313 -4.53 16.84 -2.00
C ARG A 313 -4.03 15.45 -2.34
N ALA A 314 -3.38 15.29 -3.49
CA ALA A 314 -2.83 14.01 -3.91
C ALA A 314 -1.78 13.47 -2.92
N ILE A 315 -0.88 14.34 -2.43
CA ILE A 315 0.10 13.95 -1.40
C ILE A 315 -0.60 13.61 -0.07
N SER A 316 -1.65 14.34 0.30
CA SER A 316 -2.40 14.09 1.54
C SER A 316 -3.09 12.73 1.52
N LEU A 317 -3.66 12.35 0.38
CA LEU A 317 -4.30 11.05 0.19
C LEU A 317 -3.30 9.90 0.25
N GLU A 318 -2.14 10.05 -0.38
CA GLU A 318 -1.15 8.95 -0.49
C GLU A 318 -0.19 8.85 0.70
N LEU A 319 0.24 9.99 1.24
CA LEU A 319 1.27 10.03 2.28
C LEU A 319 0.73 10.50 3.65
N GLY A 320 -0.54 10.90 3.71
CA GLY A 320 -1.17 11.47 4.90
C GLY A 320 -0.99 13.00 4.99
N SER A 321 -1.94 13.65 5.66
CA SER A 321 -2.00 15.11 5.81
C SER A 321 -0.77 15.72 6.48
N CYS A 322 -0.21 15.06 7.51
CA CYS A 322 1.00 15.55 8.19
C CYS A 322 2.21 15.65 7.25
N VAL A 323 2.37 14.70 6.34
CA VAL A 323 3.46 14.71 5.34
C VAL A 323 3.18 15.78 4.29
N ALA A 324 1.94 15.88 3.82
CA ALA A 324 1.54 16.88 2.85
C ALA A 324 1.75 18.31 3.38
N GLU A 325 1.35 18.61 4.60
CA GLU A 325 1.53 19.93 5.22
C GLU A 325 3.01 20.35 5.26
N LYS A 326 3.88 19.39 5.61
CA LYS A 326 5.33 19.63 5.69
C LYS A 326 6.00 19.79 4.32
N TYR A 327 5.61 18.98 3.33
CA TYR A 327 6.37 18.82 2.09
C TYR A 327 5.73 19.38 0.83
N SER A 328 4.41 19.54 0.78
CA SER A 328 3.69 20.01 -0.42
C SER A 328 4.24 21.32 -0.96
N LYS A 329 4.39 22.34 -0.11
CA LYS A 329 4.93 23.65 -0.46
C LYS A 329 6.39 23.56 -0.92
N GLN A 330 7.18 22.69 -0.27
CA GLN A 330 8.59 22.48 -0.64
C GLN A 330 8.70 21.79 -2.00
N LEU A 331 7.93 20.72 -2.23
CA LEU A 331 7.85 20.02 -3.50
C LEU A 331 7.35 20.94 -4.60
N HIS A 332 6.26 21.66 -4.36
CA HIS A 332 5.73 22.62 -5.32
C HIS A 332 6.82 23.63 -5.69
N ASN A 333 7.40 24.34 -4.71
CA ASN A 333 8.43 25.33 -4.96
C ASN A 333 9.69 24.77 -5.63
N ALA A 334 10.08 23.55 -5.31
CA ALA A 334 11.26 22.92 -5.88
C ALA A 334 11.05 22.50 -7.34
N PHE A 335 9.82 22.12 -7.73
CA PHE A 335 9.50 21.57 -9.05
C PHE A 335 8.74 22.54 -9.97
N ILE A 336 8.49 23.79 -9.56
CA ILE A 336 8.11 24.85 -10.50
C ILE A 336 9.19 24.93 -11.59
N SER A 337 8.76 24.86 -12.86
CA SER A 337 9.66 24.89 -14.01
C SER A 337 10.42 26.21 -14.07
N ASP A 338 11.75 26.19 -14.20
CA ASP A 338 12.57 27.39 -14.40
C ASP A 338 12.18 28.17 -15.68
N ALA A 339 11.50 27.52 -16.62
CA ALA A 339 10.95 28.18 -17.81
C ALA A 339 9.92 29.28 -17.45
N ASP A 340 9.19 29.11 -16.34
CA ASP A 340 8.28 30.13 -15.80
C ASP A 340 9.01 31.18 -14.96
N VAL A 341 10.23 30.91 -14.52
CA VAL A 341 11.03 31.81 -13.69
C VAL A 341 11.86 32.76 -14.55
N SER A 342 12.35 32.33 -15.71
CA SER A 342 12.97 33.21 -16.73
C SER A 342 11.97 34.23 -17.30
N SER A 343 10.68 33.87 -17.27
CA SER A 343 9.54 34.73 -17.55
C SER A 343 9.32 35.84 -16.51
N LYS A 344 10.15 35.96 -15.46
CA LYS A 344 10.12 37.10 -14.51
C LYS A 344 10.44 38.46 -15.13
N HIS A 345 10.85 38.51 -16.40
CA HIS A 345 10.93 39.73 -17.20
C HIS A 345 9.78 39.92 -18.19
N LEU A 346 8.71 39.13 -18.09
CA LEU A 346 7.41 39.55 -18.63
C LEU A 346 6.88 40.67 -17.74
N VAL A 347 7.19 41.88 -18.18
CA VAL A 347 6.49 43.13 -17.88
C VAL A 347 5.01 42.81 -17.63
N TRP A 348 4.53 43.16 -16.44
CA TRP A 348 3.10 43.17 -16.09
C TRP A 348 2.34 43.90 -17.20
N LYS A 349 1.80 43.18 -18.17
CA LYS A 349 0.75 43.72 -19.02
C LYS A 349 -0.52 43.56 -18.21
N GLU A 350 -1.08 44.68 -17.77
CA GLU A 350 -2.28 44.76 -16.92
C GLU A 350 -3.49 43.97 -17.46
N ASP A 351 -3.46 43.56 -18.73
CA ASP A 351 -4.57 42.92 -19.42
C ASP A 351 -4.65 41.39 -19.30
N ASN A 352 -3.66 40.70 -18.72
CA ASN A 352 -3.74 39.24 -18.50
C ASN A 352 -3.18 38.85 -17.13
N PRO A 353 -4.02 38.39 -16.18
CA PRO A 353 -3.53 37.89 -14.90
C PRO A 353 -2.61 36.69 -15.13
N PRO A 354 -1.50 36.56 -14.37
CA PRO A 354 -0.63 35.41 -14.48
C PRO A 354 -1.46 34.14 -14.24
N GLY A 355 -1.34 33.19 -15.17
CA GLY A 355 -1.94 31.87 -14.99
C GLY A 355 -1.46 31.23 -13.68
N PRO A 356 -2.24 30.28 -13.12
CA PRO A 356 -1.81 29.55 -11.93
C PRO A 356 -0.45 28.91 -12.19
N ILE A 357 0.47 29.05 -11.24
CA ILE A 357 1.77 28.40 -11.30
C ILE A 357 1.51 26.90 -11.17
N CYS A 358 1.87 26.15 -12.20
CA CYS A 358 1.70 24.70 -12.25
C CYS A 358 3.04 23.98 -12.10
N VAL A 359 2.97 22.75 -11.62
CA VAL A 359 4.10 21.84 -11.47
C VAL A 359 3.83 20.59 -12.32
N ASP A 360 4.87 20.12 -12.98
CA ASP A 360 4.84 18.84 -13.69
C ASP A 360 5.12 17.70 -12.69
N ALA A 361 4.04 17.13 -12.14
CA ALA A 361 4.08 16.09 -11.12
C ALA A 361 4.79 14.81 -11.60
N ARG A 362 4.93 14.60 -12.92
CA ARG A 362 5.72 13.49 -13.47
C ARG A 362 7.16 13.55 -13.01
N TYR A 363 7.75 14.74 -12.88
CA TYR A 363 9.14 14.89 -12.41
C TYR A 363 9.30 14.54 -10.93
N ILE A 364 8.29 14.82 -10.11
CA ILE A 364 8.29 14.45 -8.69
C ILE A 364 8.31 12.93 -8.57
N ILE A 365 7.38 12.26 -9.28
CA ILE A 365 7.28 10.79 -9.33
C ILE A 365 8.58 10.19 -9.86
N LEU A 366 9.13 10.76 -10.93
CA LEU A 366 10.35 10.27 -11.55
C LEU A 366 11.57 10.41 -10.64
N THR A 367 11.70 11.55 -9.94
CA THR A 367 12.78 11.76 -8.96
C THR A 367 12.64 10.79 -7.79
N TYR A 368 11.42 10.52 -7.34
CA TYR A 368 11.16 9.50 -6.32
C TYR A 368 11.59 8.11 -6.77
N LYS A 369 11.17 7.66 -7.96
CA LYS A 369 11.58 6.36 -8.50
C LYS A 369 13.09 6.29 -8.71
N ALA A 370 13.70 7.34 -9.26
CA ALA A 370 15.14 7.41 -9.45
C ALA A 370 15.90 7.33 -8.11
N ALA A 371 15.36 7.91 -7.03
CA ALA A 371 15.93 7.78 -5.69
C ALA A 371 15.82 6.36 -5.11
N LEU A 372 14.68 5.69 -5.30
CA LEU A 372 14.50 4.29 -4.87
C LEU A 372 15.43 3.33 -5.62
N PHE A 373 15.61 3.55 -6.92
CA PHE A 373 16.39 2.65 -7.79
C PHE A 373 17.85 3.09 -8.01
N ALA A 374 18.31 4.13 -7.31
CA ALA A 374 19.68 4.65 -7.48
C ALA A 374 20.75 3.57 -7.24
N ALA A 375 20.51 2.61 -6.34
CA ALA A 375 21.40 1.47 -6.13
C ALA A 375 21.45 0.53 -7.35
N SER A 376 20.30 0.25 -7.98
CA SER A 376 20.21 -0.59 -9.18
C SER A 376 20.92 0.02 -10.39
N ALA A 377 20.99 1.35 -10.46
CA ALA A 377 21.74 2.08 -11.48
C ALA A 377 23.23 1.69 -11.52
N PHE A 378 23.77 1.21 -10.39
CA PHE A 378 25.14 0.73 -10.30
C PHE A 378 25.40 -0.50 -11.19
N HIS A 379 24.41 -1.39 -11.30
CA HIS A 379 24.55 -2.65 -12.03
C HIS A 379 23.99 -2.54 -13.44
N ASN A 380 22.88 -1.82 -13.63
CA ASN A 380 22.20 -1.72 -14.90
C ASN A 380 21.67 -0.30 -15.17
N PRO A 381 22.54 0.68 -15.47
CA PRO A 381 22.12 2.05 -15.71
C PRO A 381 21.24 2.20 -16.95
N LYS A 382 21.48 1.38 -18.00
CA LYS A 382 20.66 1.36 -19.23
C LYS A 382 19.24 0.91 -18.93
N GLY A 383 19.08 -0.24 -18.27
CA GLY A 383 17.76 -0.78 -17.92
C GLY A 383 16.98 0.19 -17.05
N LEU A 384 17.61 0.78 -16.03
CA LEU A 384 16.95 1.78 -15.19
C LEU A 384 16.51 3.00 -15.99
N LEU A 385 17.37 3.54 -16.86
CA LEU A 385 17.02 4.70 -17.69
C LEU A 385 15.80 4.41 -18.57
N LEU A 386 15.76 3.25 -19.21
CA LEU A 386 14.62 2.84 -20.04
C LEU A 386 13.34 2.65 -19.21
N THR A 387 13.43 2.05 -18.01
CA THR A 387 12.29 1.93 -17.09
C THR A 387 11.75 3.30 -16.67
N LEU A 388 12.63 4.24 -16.33
CA LEU A 388 12.25 5.61 -15.97
C LEU A 388 11.59 6.35 -17.13
N LEU A 389 12.04 6.14 -18.37
CA LEU A 389 11.42 6.70 -19.58
C LEU A 389 10.03 6.13 -19.84
N GLN A 390 9.88 4.81 -19.67
CA GLN A 390 8.59 4.14 -19.82
C GLN A 390 7.58 4.69 -18.80
N ASP A 391 8.00 4.80 -17.54
CA ASP A 391 7.18 5.34 -16.46
C ASP A 391 6.78 6.81 -16.69
N PHE A 392 7.69 7.61 -17.26
CA PHE A 392 7.41 9.01 -17.60
C PHE A 392 6.40 9.14 -18.74
N ALA A 393 6.43 8.20 -19.70
CA ALA A 393 5.62 8.24 -20.92
C ALA A 393 4.19 7.67 -20.76
N VAL A 394 4.00 6.67 -19.87
CA VAL A 394 2.70 6.00 -19.63
C VAL A 394 1.59 6.97 -19.19
N VAL A 395 1.97 8.16 -18.72
CA VAL A 395 1.08 9.15 -18.12
C VAL A 395 0.28 9.99 -19.13
N VAL A 396 0.74 10.12 -20.39
CA VAL A 396 0.31 11.27 -21.20
C VAL A 396 -0.97 11.08 -22.00
N ASP A 397 -1.31 9.88 -22.47
CA ASP A 397 -2.61 9.61 -23.14
C ASP A 397 -2.77 8.08 -23.29
N GLY A 398 -3.95 7.51 -23.00
CA GLY A 398 -4.20 6.07 -22.97
C GLY A 398 -3.99 5.25 -24.26
N ASP A 399 -3.30 5.81 -25.27
CA ASP A 399 -2.96 5.18 -26.55
C ASP A 399 -1.45 4.81 -26.65
N PHE A 400 -0.71 4.93 -25.55
CA PHE A 400 0.71 4.56 -25.47
C PHE A 400 0.90 3.03 -25.44
N GLY A 401 0.91 2.45 -26.64
CA GLY A 401 1.37 1.08 -26.88
C GLY A 401 1.75 0.81 -28.33
N VAL A 402 1.28 1.62 -29.28
CA VAL A 402 1.40 1.25 -30.70
C VAL A 402 2.74 1.63 -31.31
N ASN A 403 3.45 2.65 -30.80
CA ASN A 403 4.57 3.27 -31.55
C ASN A 403 5.93 3.34 -30.85
N ASN A 404 6.09 2.98 -29.57
CA ASN A 404 7.39 2.99 -28.86
C ASN A 404 8.25 4.25 -29.12
N ARG A 405 7.63 5.42 -29.10
CA ARG A 405 8.25 6.72 -29.42
C ARG A 405 8.07 7.70 -28.25
N TRP A 406 9.14 8.41 -27.92
CA TRP A 406 9.18 9.41 -26.85
C TRP A 406 9.58 10.77 -27.38
N LEU A 407 9.09 11.86 -26.79
CA LEU A 407 9.58 13.20 -27.17
C LEU A 407 11.01 13.38 -26.68
N LEU A 408 11.88 13.92 -27.54
CA LEU A 408 13.29 14.16 -27.22
C LEU A 408 13.44 15.02 -25.96
N LYS A 409 12.57 16.02 -25.77
CA LYS A 409 12.55 16.85 -24.56
C LYS A 409 12.35 16.02 -23.28
N ASP A 410 11.48 15.01 -23.33
CA ASP A 410 11.17 14.17 -22.18
C ASP A 410 12.35 13.24 -21.90
N VAL A 411 12.95 12.68 -22.97
CA VAL A 411 14.14 11.83 -22.85
C VAL A 411 15.30 12.60 -22.21
N LEU A 412 15.57 13.82 -22.68
CA LEU A 412 16.61 14.67 -22.11
C LEU A 412 16.33 14.99 -20.63
N ALA A 413 15.07 15.18 -20.27
CA ALA A 413 14.71 15.49 -18.91
C ALA A 413 14.85 14.31 -17.95
N VAL A 414 14.54 13.09 -18.39
CA VAL A 414 14.80 11.86 -17.62
C VAL A 414 16.29 11.61 -17.47
N VAL A 415 17.07 11.77 -18.54
CA VAL A 415 18.53 11.62 -18.50
C VAL A 415 19.19 12.60 -17.52
N SER A 416 18.63 13.79 -17.37
CA SER A 416 19.12 14.82 -16.45
C SER A 416 18.45 14.81 -15.06
N ILE A 417 17.64 13.79 -14.72
CA ILE A 417 16.87 13.79 -13.47
C ILE A 417 17.76 13.87 -12.22
N ALA A 418 18.98 13.37 -12.31
CA ALA A 418 19.94 13.29 -11.21
C ALA A 418 20.97 14.42 -11.17
N SER A 419 20.96 15.34 -12.15
CA SER A 419 21.90 16.46 -12.20
C SER A 419 21.72 17.39 -10.99
N ILE A 420 22.82 17.78 -10.36
CA ILE A 420 22.85 18.68 -9.19
C ILE A 420 22.89 20.12 -9.65
N THR A 421 23.72 20.38 -10.66
CA THR A 421 23.95 21.72 -11.22
C THR A 421 23.35 21.83 -12.61
N GLU A 422 23.12 23.07 -13.04
CA GLU A 422 22.71 23.37 -14.41
C GLU A 422 23.79 22.93 -15.41
N GLU A 423 25.07 23.11 -15.08
CA GLU A 423 26.20 22.65 -15.88
C GLU A 423 26.20 21.12 -16.08
N GLU A 424 25.93 20.34 -15.03
CA GLU A 424 25.80 18.88 -15.13
C GLU A 424 24.62 18.48 -16.01
N ARG A 425 23.49 19.19 -15.86
CA ARG A 425 22.29 18.98 -16.67
C ARG A 425 22.59 19.25 -18.14
N GLU A 426 23.18 20.39 -18.46
CA GLU A 426 23.57 20.79 -19.82
C GLU A 426 24.60 19.83 -20.41
N CYS A 427 25.58 19.38 -19.63
CA CYS A 427 26.57 18.41 -20.06
C CYS A 427 25.91 17.07 -20.42
N THR A 428 25.07 16.52 -19.54
CA THR A 428 24.44 15.21 -19.77
C THR A 428 23.43 15.26 -20.92
N ALA A 429 22.55 16.27 -20.90
CA ALA A 429 21.57 16.47 -21.97
C ALA A 429 22.26 16.81 -23.30
N GLY A 430 23.36 17.58 -23.28
CA GLY A 430 24.14 17.94 -24.44
C GLY A 430 24.83 16.74 -25.08
N LEU A 431 25.50 15.91 -24.29
CA LEU A 431 26.10 14.65 -24.75
C LEU A 431 25.06 13.76 -25.45
N PHE A 432 23.90 13.62 -24.82
CA PHE A 432 22.81 12.81 -25.34
C PHE A 432 22.18 13.38 -26.61
N SER A 433 21.91 14.68 -26.62
CA SER A 433 21.35 15.41 -27.78
C SER A 433 22.28 15.34 -28.98
N ASN A 434 23.59 15.48 -28.77
CA ASN A 434 24.60 15.34 -29.82
C ASN A 434 24.66 13.91 -30.36
N ALA A 435 24.64 12.90 -29.49
CA ALA A 435 24.65 11.51 -29.89
C ALA A 435 23.41 11.14 -30.73
N ILE A 436 22.21 11.60 -30.32
CA ILE A 436 20.99 11.41 -31.13
C ILE A 436 21.08 12.13 -32.47
N ARG A 437 21.64 13.35 -32.50
CA ARG A 437 21.78 14.15 -33.73
C ARG A 437 22.75 13.48 -34.72
N GLU A 438 23.82 12.86 -34.24
CA GLU A 438 24.76 12.12 -35.08
C GLU A 438 24.09 10.91 -35.75
N TRP A 439 23.25 10.20 -35.00
CA TRP A 439 22.50 9.05 -35.50
C TRP A 439 21.32 9.41 -36.41
N ARG A 440 20.83 10.65 -36.39
CA ARG A 440 19.70 11.11 -37.22
C ARG A 440 20.05 12.29 -38.11
N ARG A 441 20.09 12.03 -39.42
CA ARG A 441 20.21 13.08 -40.46
C ARG A 441 19.02 14.05 -40.49
N ASN A 442 17.83 13.62 -40.05
CA ASN A 442 16.63 14.45 -39.99
C ASN A 442 16.15 14.60 -38.54
N PHE A 443 15.97 15.84 -38.10
CA PHE A 443 15.56 16.15 -36.73
C PHE A 443 14.05 15.90 -36.56
N ASN A 444 13.70 14.73 -36.02
CA ASN A 444 12.33 14.44 -35.58
C ASN A 444 12.25 14.64 -34.05
N PRO A 445 11.24 15.37 -33.54
CA PRO A 445 11.08 15.58 -32.10
C PRO A 445 10.79 14.29 -31.31
N THR A 446 10.48 13.17 -31.97
CA THR A 446 10.21 11.88 -31.33
C THR A 446 11.33 10.88 -31.56
N VAL A 447 11.81 10.19 -30.52
CA VAL A 447 12.87 9.18 -30.54
C VAL A 447 12.22 7.81 -30.33
N ALA A 448 12.51 6.86 -31.22
CA ALA A 448 12.03 5.49 -31.08
C ALA A 448 12.95 4.69 -30.13
N ILE A 449 12.40 3.71 -29.42
CA ILE A 449 13.14 2.92 -28.40
C ILE A 449 14.38 2.21 -28.97
N ASP A 450 14.27 1.66 -30.17
CA ASP A 450 15.35 0.96 -30.88
C ASP A 450 16.53 1.90 -31.17
N ILE A 451 16.23 3.10 -31.66
CA ILE A 451 17.23 4.15 -31.89
C ILE A 451 17.87 4.56 -30.57
N LEU A 452 17.07 4.69 -29.50
CA LEU A 452 17.59 5.04 -28.19
C LEU A 452 18.57 3.99 -27.66
N GLU A 453 18.21 2.71 -27.75
CA GLU A 453 19.09 1.62 -27.32
C GLU A 453 20.41 1.61 -28.08
N ILE A 454 20.36 1.81 -29.41
CA ILE A 454 21.55 1.93 -30.26
C ILE A 454 22.44 3.10 -29.81
N VAL A 455 21.85 4.27 -29.55
CA VAL A 455 22.60 5.46 -29.09
C VAL A 455 23.27 5.20 -27.74
N LEU A 456 22.55 4.57 -26.80
CA LEU A 456 23.08 4.23 -25.48
C LEU A 456 24.22 3.22 -25.54
N ASP A 457 24.15 2.25 -26.47
CA ASP A 457 25.22 1.26 -26.68
C ASP A 457 26.43 1.87 -27.39
N ALA A 458 26.20 2.81 -28.32
CA ALA A 458 27.27 3.52 -29.01
C ALA A 458 28.00 4.55 -28.12
N SER A 459 27.33 5.06 -27.07
CA SER A 459 27.84 6.14 -26.22
C SER A 459 27.83 5.78 -24.72
N PRO A 460 28.73 4.89 -24.27
CA PRO A 460 28.77 4.43 -22.87
C PRO A 460 29.04 5.55 -21.85
N SER A 461 29.63 6.67 -22.29
CA SER A 461 29.86 7.86 -21.46
C SER A 461 28.56 8.44 -20.90
N ILE A 462 27.46 8.38 -21.65
CA ILE A 462 26.13 8.81 -21.22
C ILE A 462 25.68 8.00 -20.00
N LEU A 463 25.76 6.68 -20.10
CA LEU A 463 25.36 5.76 -19.03
C LEU A 463 26.28 5.89 -17.81
N GLN A 464 27.58 6.10 -18.04
CA GLN A 464 28.54 6.35 -16.97
C GLN A 464 28.22 7.65 -16.22
N HIS A 465 27.88 8.72 -16.94
CA HIS A 465 27.54 10.01 -16.33
C HIS A 465 26.22 9.93 -15.57
N PHE A 466 25.19 9.36 -16.18
CA PHE A 466 23.89 9.10 -15.54
C PHE A 466 24.04 8.26 -14.25
N ARG A 467 24.82 7.17 -14.31
CA ARG A 467 25.16 6.35 -13.14
C ARG A 467 25.87 7.17 -12.07
N SER A 468 26.88 7.96 -12.45
CA SER A 468 27.66 8.77 -11.51
C SER A 468 26.78 9.78 -10.78
N GLN A 469 25.86 10.42 -11.50
CA GLN A 469 24.90 11.36 -10.91
C GLN A 469 23.94 10.66 -9.94
N LEU A 470 23.37 9.50 -10.28
CA LEU A 470 22.49 8.78 -9.36
C LEU A 470 23.22 8.31 -8.09
N LEU A 471 24.46 7.83 -8.25
CA LEU A 471 25.28 7.39 -7.12
C LEU A 471 25.76 8.55 -6.24
N SER A 472 25.97 9.74 -6.81
CA SER A 472 26.30 10.94 -6.03
C SER A 472 25.13 11.38 -5.15
N LYS A 473 23.90 11.01 -5.53
CA LYS A 473 22.74 11.23 -4.67
C LYS A 473 22.73 10.31 -3.48
N LEU A 474 23.15 9.04 -3.56
CA LEU A 474 23.06 8.09 -2.44
C LEU A 474 23.79 8.57 -1.17
N PRO A 475 23.29 8.23 0.04
CA PRO A 475 24.03 8.46 1.27
C PRO A 475 25.42 7.79 1.21
N SER A 476 26.42 8.43 1.81
CA SER A 476 27.80 7.93 1.78
C SER A 476 27.92 6.47 2.25
N ALA A 477 27.14 6.07 3.26
CA ALA A 477 27.10 4.69 3.75
C ALA A 477 26.62 3.69 2.69
N ASP A 478 25.54 4.01 1.98
CA ASP A 478 24.99 3.13 0.94
C ASP A 478 25.91 3.07 -0.28
N ARG A 479 26.50 4.21 -0.65
CA ARG A 479 27.51 4.27 -1.71
C ARG A 479 28.72 3.41 -1.38
N LEU A 480 29.22 3.46 -0.13
CA LEU A 480 30.33 2.63 0.33
C LEU A 480 29.95 1.14 0.34
N ARG A 481 28.73 0.78 0.78
CA ARG A 481 28.23 -0.61 0.72
C ARG A 481 28.20 -1.16 -0.71
N LEU A 482 27.73 -0.36 -1.67
CA LEU A 482 27.72 -0.74 -3.09
C LEU A 482 29.13 -0.92 -3.66
N LEU A 483 30.06 -0.05 -3.29
CA LEU A 483 31.46 -0.16 -3.72
C LEU A 483 32.16 -1.37 -3.08
N ALA A 484 31.94 -1.60 -1.78
CA ALA A 484 32.51 -2.73 -1.05
C ALA A 484 32.00 -4.08 -1.58
N GLY A 485 30.71 -4.18 -1.92
CA GLY A 485 30.16 -5.38 -2.57
C GLY A 485 30.82 -5.70 -3.91
N LYS A 486 31.35 -4.68 -4.60
CA LYS A 486 32.09 -4.84 -5.85
C LYS A 486 33.53 -5.32 -5.65
N GLU A 487 34.20 -4.90 -4.59
CA GLU A 487 35.55 -5.39 -4.27
C GLU A 487 35.52 -6.89 -3.98
N VAL A 488 34.50 -7.37 -3.27
CA VAL A 488 34.31 -8.80 -3.00
C VAL A 488 34.06 -9.59 -4.29
N THR A 489 33.22 -9.07 -5.20
CA THR A 489 32.95 -9.76 -6.49
C THR A 489 34.11 -9.64 -7.48
N CYS A 490 34.85 -8.54 -7.52
CA CYS A 490 36.07 -8.42 -8.34
C CYS A 490 37.21 -9.29 -7.80
N HIS A 491 37.40 -9.39 -6.47
CA HIS A 491 38.36 -10.36 -5.89
C HIS A 491 37.90 -11.79 -6.13
N PHE A 492 36.60 -12.09 -6.02
CA PHE A 492 36.09 -13.42 -6.31
C PHE A 492 36.26 -13.78 -7.79
N TRP A 493 35.98 -12.86 -8.72
CA TRP A 493 36.23 -13.07 -10.15
C TRP A 493 37.72 -13.12 -10.48
N ALA A 494 38.57 -12.31 -9.85
CA ALA A 494 40.02 -12.36 -10.05
C ALA A 494 40.65 -13.65 -9.50
N LEU A 495 40.20 -14.13 -8.33
CA LEU A 495 40.60 -15.41 -7.76
C LEU A 495 40.05 -16.58 -8.58
N TYR A 496 38.81 -16.48 -9.07
CA TYR A 496 38.22 -17.48 -9.96
C TYR A 496 38.97 -17.55 -11.29
N TYR A 497 39.27 -16.41 -11.92
CA TYR A 497 40.07 -16.35 -13.15
C TYR A 497 41.50 -16.86 -12.94
N SER A 498 42.16 -16.45 -11.85
CA SER A 498 43.52 -16.92 -11.53
C SER A 498 43.57 -18.44 -11.30
N ARG A 499 42.53 -19.00 -10.67
CA ARG A 499 42.43 -20.45 -10.40
C ARG A 499 42.10 -21.29 -11.62
N TYR A 500 41.39 -20.74 -12.62
CA TYR A 500 40.98 -21.47 -13.82
C TYR A 500 41.90 -21.28 -15.03
N HIS A 501 42.71 -20.21 -15.09
CA HIS A 501 43.51 -19.91 -16.28
C HIS A 501 45.01 -20.22 -16.19
N ASN A 502 45.54 -20.80 -15.11
CA ASN A 502 46.98 -21.15 -15.00
C ASN A 502 47.92 -20.06 -15.54
N LEU A 503 47.58 -18.79 -15.29
CA LEU A 503 48.52 -17.70 -15.51
C LEU A 503 49.45 -17.68 -14.32
N THR A 504 50.58 -18.38 -14.46
CA THR A 504 51.78 -18.10 -13.67
C THR A 504 52.13 -16.62 -13.87
N LEU A 505 52.05 -15.85 -12.77
CA LEU A 505 52.65 -14.52 -12.65
C LEU A 505 54.18 -14.62 -12.71
#